data_AF-A0A1Q7GX32-F1
#
_entry.id   AF-A0A1Q7GX32-F1
#
_cell.length_a   1.000
_cell.length_b   1.000
_cell.length_c   1.000
_cell.angle_alpha   90.00
_cell.angle_beta   90.00
_cell.angle_gamma   90.00
#
_symmetry.space_group_name_H-M   'P 1'
#
loop_
_entity.id
_entity.type
_entity.pdbx_description
1 polymer ?
#
loop_
_entity_poly.entity_id
_entity_poly.type
_entity_poly.pdbx_seq_one_letter_code
_entity_poly.pdbx_strand_id
1 'polypeptide(L)'
;MEYYYKVQWGHQQEFLCLSLKNHYPLLPKGVESGRMISVKIETPANHMTEDARWDYGVTIKFKDSTVATTANPQEESWISQLWPDHEILLAHWDLPVTDVTPPKK
;
A
#
# COMPACT_ATOMS: atom_id res chain seq x y z
N MET A 1 -3.20 -5.68 8.06
CA MET A 1 -3.37 -4.23 7.94
C MET A 1 -4.22 -3.96 6.72
N GLU A 2 -5.08 -2.94 6.79
CA GLU A 2 -5.99 -2.53 5.72
C GLU A 2 -5.64 -1.10 5.30
N TYR A 3 -5.56 -0.87 4.00
CA TYR A 3 -5.27 0.44 3.41
C TYR A 3 -6.36 0.76 2.40
N TYR A 4 -6.89 1.99 2.44
CA TYR A 4 -7.95 2.43 1.55
C TYR A 4 -7.51 3.69 0.82
N TYR A 5 -7.69 3.68 -0.50
CA TYR A 5 -7.31 4.77 -1.39
C TYR A 5 -8.58 5.39 -1.97
N LYS A 6 -8.71 6.70 -1.80
CA LYS A 6 -9.66 7.53 -2.55
C LYS A 6 -8.88 8.29 -3.62
N VAL A 7 -9.22 8.05 -4.87
CA VAL A 7 -8.57 8.64 -6.04
C VAL A 7 -9.40 9.82 -6.55
N GLN A 8 -8.73 10.81 -7.12
CA GLN A 8 -9.39 11.90 -7.82
C GLN A 8 -10.27 11.36 -8.96
N TRP A 9 -11.46 11.94 -9.13
CA TRP A 9 -12.39 11.55 -10.19
C TRP A 9 -11.73 11.59 -11.57
N GLY A 10 -11.96 10.53 -12.35
CA GLY A 10 -11.43 10.39 -13.71
C GLY A 10 -10.03 9.77 -13.78
N HIS A 11 -9.34 9.61 -12.64
CA HIS A 11 -7.97 9.09 -12.59
C HIS A 11 -7.87 7.68 -12.00
N GLN A 12 -9.00 7.00 -11.70
CA GLN A 12 -9.00 5.69 -11.07
C GLN A 12 -8.20 4.64 -11.85
N GLN A 13 -8.39 4.56 -13.17
CA GLN A 13 -7.70 3.58 -14.01
C GLN A 13 -6.21 3.89 -14.15
N GLU A 14 -5.87 5.17 -14.29
CA GLU A 14 -4.48 5.64 -14.33
C GLU A 14 -3.76 5.30 -13.04
N PHE A 15 -4.37 5.61 -11.89
CA PHE A 15 -3.85 5.26 -10.58
C PHE A 15 -3.63 3.75 -10.44
N LEU A 16 -4.60 2.93 -10.84
CA LEU A 16 -4.47 1.47 -10.76
C LEU A 16 -3.31 0.97 -11.62
N CYS A 17 -3.21 1.44 -12.86
CA CYS A 17 -2.12 1.07 -13.76
C CYS A 17 -0.75 1.43 -13.17
N LEU A 18 -0.62 2.65 -12.64
CA LEU A 18 0.63 3.11 -12.03
C LEU A 18 0.94 2.35 -10.73
N SER A 19 -0.05 2.12 -9.87
CA SER A 19 0.11 1.38 -8.62
C SER A 19 0.54 -0.08 -8.88
N LEU A 20 -0.10 -0.76 -9.84
CA LEU A 20 0.26 -2.11 -10.24
C LEU A 20 1.63 -2.20 -10.91
N LYS A 21 2.06 -1.15 -11.61
CA LYS A 21 3.37 -1.11 -12.25
C LYS A 21 4.50 -0.80 -11.26
N ASN A 22 4.28 0.15 -10.37
CA ASN A 22 5.35 0.80 -9.61
C ASN A 22 5.36 0.43 -8.13
N HIS A 23 4.22 0.10 -7.52
CA HIS A 23 4.16 -0.23 -6.10
C HIS A 23 3.98 -1.74 -5.88
N TYR A 24 3.05 -2.35 -6.63
CA TYR A 24 2.72 -3.75 -6.47
C TYR A 24 3.93 -4.70 -6.52
N PRO A 25 4.96 -4.55 -7.38
CA PRO A 25 6.08 -5.49 -7.42
C PRO A 25 6.84 -5.66 -6.10
N LEU A 26 6.77 -4.68 -5.19
CA LEU A 26 7.37 -4.76 -3.86
C LEU A 26 6.59 -5.71 -2.92
N LEU A 27 5.28 -5.81 -3.11
CA LEU A 27 4.39 -6.56 -2.22
C LEU A 27 4.62 -8.09 -2.29
N PRO A 28 4.74 -8.72 -3.48
CA PRO A 28 5.18 -10.10 -3.59
C PRO A 28 6.55 -10.37 -2.95
N LYS A 29 7.52 -9.44 -3.01
CA LYS A 29 8.83 -9.63 -2.35
C LYS A 29 8.69 -9.78 -0.83
N GLY A 30 7.79 -9.03 -0.21
CA GLY A 30 7.50 -9.23 1.21
C GLY A 30 6.77 -10.54 1.51
N VAL A 31 5.99 -11.09 0.58
CA VAL A 31 5.41 -12.44 0.72
C VAL A 31 6.49 -13.51 0.55
N GLU A 32 7.33 -13.40 -0.48
CA GLU A 32 8.45 -14.32 -0.77
C GLU A 32 9.44 -14.40 0.40
N SER A 33 9.72 -13.28 1.05
CA SER A 33 10.61 -13.24 2.23
C SER A 33 9.98 -13.79 3.52
N GLY A 34 8.66 -14.08 3.52
CA GLY A 34 7.92 -14.54 4.70
C GLY A 34 7.60 -13.44 5.72
N ARG A 35 7.87 -12.16 5.41
CA ARG A 35 7.43 -11.02 6.22
C ARG A 35 5.91 -10.85 6.14
N MET A 36 5.37 -10.98 4.93
CA MET A 36 3.94 -10.98 4.64
C MET A 36 3.46 -12.43 4.42
N ILE A 37 2.23 -12.70 4.82
CA ILE A 37 1.51 -13.95 4.51
C ILE A 37 0.81 -13.83 3.16
N SER A 38 0.15 -12.69 2.91
CA SER A 38 -0.62 -12.49 1.67
C SER A 38 -0.92 -11.01 1.44
N VAL A 39 -1.17 -10.66 0.19
CA VAL A 39 -1.60 -9.34 -0.25
C VAL A 39 -2.85 -9.51 -1.11
N LYS A 40 -3.85 -8.67 -0.89
CA LYS A 40 -5.10 -8.65 -1.66
C LYS A 40 -5.44 -7.20 -2.01
N ILE A 41 -5.83 -6.95 -3.26
CA ILE A 41 -6.27 -5.64 -3.75
C ILE A 41 -7.70 -5.80 -4.27
N GLU A 42 -8.61 -4.94 -3.81
CA GLU A 42 -10.04 -4.97 -4.11
C GLU A 42 -10.56 -3.58 -4.44
N THR A 43 -11.69 -3.50 -5.14
CA THR A 43 -12.43 -2.27 -5.42
C THR A 43 -13.91 -2.49 -5.11
N PRO A 44 -14.66 -1.48 -4.63
CA PRO A 44 -16.08 -1.65 -4.36
C PRO A 44 -16.85 -2.02 -5.64
N ALA A 45 -17.67 -3.07 -5.56
CA ALA A 45 -18.51 -3.48 -6.68
C ALA A 45 -19.72 -2.55 -6.91
N ASN A 46 -20.10 -1.77 -5.90
CA ASN A 46 -21.28 -0.92 -5.89
C ASN A 46 -20.91 0.55 -5.66
N HIS A 47 -21.76 1.46 -6.11
CA HIS A 47 -21.61 2.88 -5.85
C HIS A 47 -21.72 3.24 -4.36
N MET A 48 -20.88 4.18 -3.94
CA MET A 48 -20.90 4.82 -2.63
C MET A 48 -21.16 6.31 -2.80
N THR A 49 -21.58 6.99 -1.73
CA THR A 49 -21.67 8.46 -1.73
C THR A 49 -20.27 9.08 -1.83
N GLU A 50 -20.18 10.28 -2.39
CA GLU A 50 -18.89 10.92 -2.65
C GLU A 50 -18.05 11.11 -1.38
N ASP A 51 -18.70 11.47 -0.27
CA ASP A 51 -18.08 11.70 1.03
C ASP A 51 -17.53 10.41 1.67
N ALA A 52 -18.15 9.26 1.41
CA ALA A 52 -17.80 7.98 2.01
C ALA A 52 -17.02 7.04 1.07
N ARG A 53 -16.84 7.39 -0.21
CA ARG A 53 -16.22 6.48 -1.18
C ARG A 53 -14.74 6.27 -0.93
N TRP A 54 -14.31 5.07 -1.30
CA TRP A 54 -12.93 4.68 -1.57
C TRP A 54 -12.96 3.90 -2.90
N ASP A 55 -11.86 3.92 -3.65
CA ASP A 55 -11.79 3.28 -4.96
C ASP A 55 -11.03 1.95 -4.90
N TYR A 56 -10.01 1.86 -4.04
CA TYR A 56 -9.20 0.65 -3.88
C TYR A 56 -8.90 0.35 -2.41
N GLY A 57 -9.01 -0.92 -2.03
CA GLY A 57 -8.65 -1.45 -0.73
C GLY A 57 -7.49 -2.43 -0.88
N VAL A 58 -6.48 -2.32 -0.03
CA VAL A 58 -5.33 -3.23 0.01
C VAL A 58 -5.25 -3.87 1.39
N THR A 59 -5.42 -5.19 1.43
CA THR A 59 -5.22 -6.00 2.64
C THR A 59 -3.85 -6.63 2.60
N ILE A 60 -3.02 -6.34 3.60
CA ILE A 60 -1.74 -7.04 3.81
C ILE A 60 -1.84 -7.85 5.11
N LYS A 61 -1.73 -9.17 4.98
CA LYS A 61 -1.58 -10.05 6.15
C LYS A 61 -0.11 -10.21 6.45
N PHE A 62 0.27 -9.94 7.69
CA PHE A 62 1.64 -10.06 8.18
C PHE A 62 1.76 -11.29 9.08
N LYS A 63 3.00 -11.78 9.23
CA LYS A 63 3.29 -12.93 10.11
C LYS A 63 2.92 -12.66 11.56
N ASP A 64 3.19 -11.45 12.04
CA ASP A 64 2.89 -10.99 13.39
C ASP A 64 2.75 -9.46 13.41
N SER A 65 2.35 -8.91 14.56
CA SER A 65 2.19 -7.46 14.74
C SER A 65 3.51 -6.70 14.66
N THR A 66 4.61 -7.30 15.13
CA THR A 66 5.92 -6.65 15.17
C THR A 66 6.41 -6.34 13.76
N VAL A 67 6.34 -7.31 12.83
CA VAL A 67 6.72 -7.07 11.44
C VAL A 67 5.74 -6.15 10.69
N ALA A 68 4.49 -6.07 11.14
CA ALA A 68 3.50 -5.17 10.57
C ALA A 68 3.75 -3.69 10.94
N THR A 69 4.32 -3.42 12.12
CA THR A 69 4.47 -2.06 12.66
C THR A 69 5.91 -1.56 12.71
N THR A 70 6.87 -2.31 12.17
CA THR A 70 8.27 -1.91 12.08
C THR A 70 8.69 -1.70 10.63
N ALA A 71 9.72 -0.89 10.40
CA ALA A 71 10.30 -0.73 9.07
C ALA A 71 10.80 -2.08 8.53
N ASN A 72 10.77 -2.23 7.20
CA ASN A 72 11.31 -3.40 6.53
C ASN A 72 12.78 -3.17 6.15
N PRO A 73 13.75 -3.81 6.82
CA PRO A 73 15.17 -3.55 6.54
C PRO A 73 15.63 -4.03 5.16
N GLN A 74 14.84 -4.86 4.45
CA GLN A 74 15.15 -5.32 3.09
C GLN A 74 14.54 -4.44 1.98
N GLU A 75 13.69 -3.48 2.34
CA GLU A 75 12.89 -2.71 1.39
C GLU A 75 13.73 -1.94 0.37
N GLU A 76 14.73 -1.17 0.84
CA GLU A 76 15.62 -0.40 -0.05
C GLU A 76 16.39 -1.28 -1.03
N SER A 77 16.82 -2.47 -0.59
CA SER A 77 17.50 -3.43 -1.46
C SER A 77 16.55 -3.96 -2.54
N TRP A 78 15.29 -4.24 -2.20
CA TRP A 78 14.29 -4.68 -3.18
C TRP A 78 13.94 -3.58 -4.16
N ILE A 79 13.78 -2.35 -3.68
CA ILE A 79 13.54 -1.18 -4.55
C ILE A 79 14.68 -1.04 -5.57
N SER A 80 15.93 -1.14 -5.11
CA SER A 80 17.10 -1.04 -5.99
C SER A 80 17.17 -2.17 -7.03
N GLN A 81 16.72 -3.39 -6.68
CA GLN A 81 16.68 -4.53 -7.60
C GLN A 81 15.54 -4.44 -8.61
N LEU A 82 14.37 -3.97 -8.18
CA LEU A 82 13.16 -3.88 -9.01
C LEU A 82 13.23 -2.67 -9.95
N TRP A 83 13.83 -1.58 -9.51
CA TRP A 83 13.95 -0.34 -10.27
C TRP A 83 15.38 0.22 -10.19
N PRO A 84 16.35 -0.38 -10.88
CA PRO A 84 17.74 0.10 -10.86
C PRO A 84 17.90 1.54 -11.37
N ASP A 85 17.01 1.99 -12.26
CA ASP A 85 17.05 3.32 -12.90
C ASP A 85 15.95 4.29 -12.35
N HIS A 86 15.59 4.21 -11.07
CA HIS A 86 14.48 4.98 -10.48
C HIS A 86 14.71 6.49 -10.30
N GLU A 87 15.86 7.03 -10.72
CA GLU A 87 16.21 8.45 -10.53
C GLU A 87 15.26 9.45 -11.24
N ILE A 88 14.37 8.96 -12.12
CA ILE A 88 13.36 9.77 -12.83
C ILE A 88 11.95 9.71 -12.19
N LEU A 89 11.78 9.07 -11.03
CA LEU A 89 10.47 8.86 -10.41
C LEU A 89 9.85 10.17 -9.90
N LEU A 90 8.68 10.56 -10.42
CA LEU A 90 8.00 11.80 -10.05
C LEU A 90 7.18 11.73 -8.75
N ALA A 91 6.68 10.55 -8.35
CA ALA A 91 5.99 10.38 -7.06
C ALA A 91 5.89 8.90 -6.62
N HIS A 92 5.89 8.71 -5.30
CA HIS A 92 5.56 7.49 -4.56
C HIS A 92 4.80 7.90 -3.29
N TRP A 93 3.83 7.11 -2.85
CA TRP A 93 3.02 7.40 -1.67
C TRP A 93 2.85 6.17 -0.79
N ASP A 94 3.39 6.24 0.43
CA ASP A 94 3.00 5.39 1.56
C ASP A 94 2.29 6.26 2.60
N LEU A 95 1.13 5.82 3.10
CA LEU A 95 0.33 6.57 4.08
C LEU A 95 0.12 5.77 5.37
N PRO A 96 1.15 5.65 6.23
CA PRO A 96 0.98 5.17 7.59
C PRO A 96 0.28 6.22 8.46
N VAL A 97 -0.62 5.77 9.33
CA VAL A 97 -1.40 6.63 10.25
C VAL A 97 -1.01 6.39 11.71
N THR A 98 -1.17 7.42 12.55
CA THR A 98 -0.75 7.46 13.96
C THR A 98 -1.95 7.52 14.90
N ASP A 99 -1.86 6.87 16.06
CA ASP A 99 -2.87 6.93 17.12
C ASP A 99 -2.94 8.34 17.75
N VAL A 100 -4.14 8.92 17.79
CA VAL A 100 -4.43 10.26 18.36
C VAL A 100 -5.32 10.19 19.61
N THR A 101 -5.43 9.03 20.24
CA THR A 101 -6.23 8.84 21.45
C THR A 101 -5.66 9.64 22.63
N PRO A 102 -6.44 10.52 23.29
CA PRO A 102 -5.97 11.26 24.46
C PRO A 102 -5.62 10.31 25.63
N PRO A 103 -4.56 10.59 26.40
CA PRO A 103 -4.22 9.76 27.56
C PRO A 103 -5.37 9.75 28.58
N LYS A 104 -5.66 8.59 29.15
CA LYS A 104 -6.55 8.50 30.32
C LYS A 104 -5.86 9.20 31.48
N LYS A 105 -6.58 10.17 32.08
CA LYS A 105 -6.10 10.96 33.23
C LYS A 105 -5.71 10.10 34.42
#